data_AF-A0AAD9QBU5-F1
#
_entry.id   AF-A0AAD9QBU5-F1
#
_cell.length_a   1.000
_cell.length_b   1.000
_cell.length_c   1.000
_cell.angle_alpha   90.00
_cell.angle_beta   90.00
_cell.angle_gamma   90.00
#
_symmetry.space_group_name_H-M   'P 1'
#
loop_
_entity.id
_entity.type
_entity.pdbx_description
1 polymer ?
#
loop_
_entity_poly.entity_id
_entity_poly.type
_entity_poly.pdbx_seq_one_letter_code
_entity_poly.pdbx_strand_id
1 'polypeptide(L)' 'MNGVILRRTLRAPLSRPMVRRMASQPTGEELGLTGWKYHFNTQTIVGRRNIVLAVYGGCIGGYFLMKMRKPKEKPQEAA' A
#
# COMPACT_ATOMS: atom_id res chain seq x y z
N MET A 1 -19.44 -42.54 2.33
CA MET A 1 -19.14 -41.47 1.33
C MET A 1 -19.15 -40.07 1.99
N ASN A 2 -18.34 -39.79 3.03
CA ASN A 2 -18.46 -38.54 3.81
C ASN A 2 -17.11 -37.95 4.30
N GLY A 3 -16.01 -38.13 3.56
CA GLY A 3 -14.70 -37.55 3.93
C GLY A 3 -14.02 -36.72 2.82
N VAL A 4 -14.39 -36.96 1.56
CA VAL A 4 -13.75 -36.34 0.39
C VAL A 4 -14.36 -34.96 0.08
N ILE A 5 -15.63 -34.75 0.41
CA ILE A 5 -16.34 -33.49 0.12
C ILE A 5 -15.85 -32.37 1.05
N LEU A 6 -15.58 -32.67 2.32
CA LEU A 6 -15.12 -31.69 3.31
C LEU A 6 -13.68 -31.22 3.08
N ARG A 7 -12.80 -32.06 2.52
CA ARG A 7 -11.42 -31.67 2.17
C ARG A 7 -11.32 -30.76 0.95
N ARG A 8 -12.35 -30.72 0.09
CA ARG A 8 -12.36 -29.88 -1.12
C ARG A 8 -12.77 -28.42 -0.83
N THR A 9 -13.60 -28.19 0.18
CA THR A 9 -14.04 -26.84 0.60
C THR A 9 -12.95 -26.07 1.36
N LEU A 10 -12.10 -26.74 2.14
CA LEU A 10 -11.01 -26.10 2.89
C LEU A 10 -9.76 -25.78 2.04
N ARG A 11 -9.69 -26.30 0.81
CA ARG A 11 -8.59 -26.07 -0.14
C ARG A 11 -8.89 -25.00 -1.18
N ALA A 12 -9.97 -24.22 -1.00
CA ALA A 12 -10.15 -23.02 -1.80
C ALA A 12 -9.08 -22.00 -1.36
N PRO A 13 -8.17 -21.58 -2.25
CA PRO A 13 -7.14 -20.63 -1.88
C PRO A 13 -7.83 -19.33 -1.45
N LEU A 14 -7.44 -18.80 -0.29
CA LEU A 14 -7.94 -17.54 0.27
C LEU A 14 -7.79 -16.33 -0.68
N SER A 15 -7.05 -16.50 -1.78
CA SER A 15 -6.97 -15.56 -2.89
C SER A 15 -8.28 -15.41 -3.67
N ARG A 16 -9.12 -16.45 -3.76
CA ARG A 16 -10.39 -16.40 -4.52
C ARG A 16 -11.37 -15.31 -4.04
N PRO A 17 -11.70 -15.20 -2.74
CA PRO A 17 -12.57 -14.13 -2.27
C PRO A 17 -11.94 -12.74 -2.46
N MET A 18 -10.62 -12.62 -2.37
CA MET A 18 -9.92 -11.34 -2.55
C MET A 18 -9.95 -10.88 -4.01
N VAL A 19 -9.68 -11.78 -4.96
CA VAL A 19 -9.78 -11.51 -6.40
C VAL A 19 -11.20 -11.11 -6.78
N ARG A 20 -12.21 -11.78 -6.22
CA ARG A 20 -13.62 -11.44 -6.46
C ARG A 20 -13.98 -10.05 -5.94
N ARG A 21 -13.47 -9.67 -4.76
CA ARG A 21 -13.65 -8.32 -4.20
C ARG A 21 -12.90 -7.24 -5.00
N MET A 22 -11.75 -7.57 -5.58
CA MET A 22 -11.03 -6.66 -6.48
C MET A 22 -11.81 -6.42 -7.78
N ALA A 23 -12.39 -7.46 -8.35
CA ALA A 23 -13.20 -7.36 -9.56
C ALA A 23 -14.51 -6.57 -9.36
N SER A 24 -15.00 -6.46 -8.12
CA SER A 24 -16.23 -5.73 -7.81
C SER A 24 -16.01 -4.26 -7.39
N GLN A 25 -14.77 -3.77 -7.45
CA GLN A 25 -14.43 -2.42 -7.01
C GLN A 25 -14.19 -1.52 -8.21
N PRO A 26 -14.65 -0.26 -8.15
CA PRO A 26 -14.55 0.62 -9.29
C PRO A 26 -13.10 0.87 -9.66
N THR A 27 -12.82 0.88 -10.96
CA THR A 27 -11.50 1.23 -11.48
C THR A 27 -11.32 2.76 -11.49
N GLY A 28 -10.07 3.23 -11.58
CA GLY A 28 -9.81 4.68 -11.66
C GLY A 28 -10.41 5.32 -12.91
N GLU A 29 -10.52 4.57 -14.00
CA GLU A 29 -11.11 5.00 -15.26
C GLU A 29 -12.63 5.14 -15.15
N GLU A 30 -13.31 4.19 -14.51
CA GLU A 30 -14.76 4.25 -14.25
C GLU A 30 -15.17 5.47 -13.41
N LEU A 31 -14.26 5.94 -12.55
CA LEU A 31 -14.46 7.14 -11.73
C LEU A 31 -13.99 8.43 -12.41
N GLY A 32 -13.49 8.37 -13.66
CA GLY A 32 -12.95 9.51 -14.39
C GLY A 32 -11.74 10.16 -13.70
N LEU A 33 -10.99 9.42 -12.89
CA LEU A 33 -9.82 9.93 -12.18
C LEU A 33 -8.65 10.06 -13.15
N THR A 34 -7.95 11.19 -13.12
CA THR A 34 -6.79 11.45 -13.98
C THR A 34 -5.58 11.96 -13.19
N GLY A 35 -4.40 11.80 -13.78
CA GLY A 35 -3.13 12.27 -13.21
C GLY A 35 -2.82 11.72 -11.82
N TRP A 36 -2.44 12.59 -10.89
CA TRP A 36 -2.08 12.19 -9.53
C TRP A 36 -3.24 11.58 -8.75
N LYS A 37 -4.48 12.03 -9.01
CA LYS A 37 -5.68 11.50 -8.36
C LYS A 37 -5.98 10.05 -8.78
N TYR A 38 -5.54 9.63 -9.97
CA TYR A 38 -5.65 8.23 -10.39
C TYR A 38 -4.81 7.30 -9.49
N HIS A 39 -3.61 7.73 -9.11
CA HIS A 39 -2.70 6.92 -8.31
C HIS A 39 -2.88 7.08 -6.80
N PHE A 40 -3.34 8.24 -6.33
CA PHE A 40 -3.56 8.55 -4.91
C PHE A 40 -5.02 8.94 -4.68
N ASN A 41 -5.85 7.95 -4.38
CA ASN A 41 -7.27 8.14 -4.03
C ASN A 41 -7.72 7.09 -3.02
N THR A 42 -8.82 7.37 -2.32
CA THR A 42 -9.43 6.47 -1.33
C THR A 42 -10.50 5.56 -1.92
N GLN A 43 -10.94 5.85 -3.14
CA GLN A 43 -12.10 5.20 -3.78
C GLN A 43 -11.73 3.84 -4.38
N THR A 44 -10.58 3.74 -5.04
CA THR A 44 -10.10 2.52 -5.70
C THR A 44 -9.17 1.73 -4.79
N ILE A 45 -9.11 0.40 -4.97
CA ILE A 45 -8.14 -0.44 -4.25
C ILE A 45 -6.69 -0.03 -4.57
N VAL A 46 -6.42 0.29 -5.83
CA VAL A 46 -5.08 0.70 -6.29
C VAL A 46 -4.64 1.99 -5.60
N GLY A 47 -5.52 2.99 -5.57
CA GLY A 47 -5.27 4.26 -4.88
C GLY A 47 -4.98 4.06 -3.39
N ARG A 48 -5.82 3.29 -2.69
CA ARG A 48 -5.63 2.99 -1.26
C ARG A 48 -4.29 2.30 -1.00
N ARG A 49 -3.91 1.32 -1.84
CA ARG A 49 -2.63 0.61 -1.71
C ARG A 49 -1.45 1.57 -1.85
N ASN A 50 -1.49 2.47 -2.83
CA ASN A 50 -0.41 3.43 -3.07
C ASN A 50 -0.26 4.43 -1.92
N ILE A 51 -1.38 4.90 -1.33
CA ILE A 51 -1.34 5.76 -0.14
C ILE A 51 -0.62 5.04 1.01
N VAL A 52 -0.97 3.77 1.26
CA VAL A 52 -0.33 2.97 2.32
C VAL A 52 1.17 2.80 2.04
N LEU A 53 1.55 2.45 0.81
CA LEU A 53 2.95 2.33 0.41
C LEU A 53 3.71 3.65 0.56
N ALA A 54 3.09 4.78 0.22
CA ALA A 54 3.70 6.09 0.36
C ALA A 54 3.93 6.47 1.82
N VAL A 55 3.00 6.15 2.72
CA VAL A 55 3.16 6.38 4.16
C VAL A 55 4.29 5.52 4.71
N TYR A 56 4.29 4.20 4.45
CA TYR A 56 5.36 3.33 4.92
C TYR A 56 6.72 3.71 4.34
N GLY A 57 6.78 3.96 3.03
CA GLY A 57 7.99 4.41 2.35
C GLY A 57 8.49 5.76 2.87
N GLY A 58 7.58 6.69 3.16
CA GLY A 58 7.89 8.00 3.74
C GLY A 58 8.44 7.89 5.15
N CYS A 59 7.84 7.05 6.01
CA CYS A 59 8.35 6.81 7.36
C CYS A 59 9.75 6.19 7.34
N ILE A 60 9.95 5.14 6.52
CA ILE A 60 11.24 4.47 6.40
C ILE A 60 12.28 5.42 5.81
N GLY A 61 11.95 6.06 4.68
CA GLY A 61 12.84 7.01 4.00
C GLY A 61 13.20 8.19 4.89
N GLY A 62 12.23 8.76 5.61
CA GLY A 62 12.43 9.83 6.58
C GLY A 62 13.37 9.42 7.71
N TYR A 63 13.17 8.22 8.28
CA TYR A 63 14.07 7.67 9.29
C TYR A 63 15.51 7.52 8.78
N PHE A 64 15.70 6.93 7.59
CA PHE A 64 17.02 6.80 6.99
C PHE A 64 17.67 8.14 6.69
N LEU A 65 16.89 9.12 6.22
CA LEU A 65 17.39 10.46 5.93
C LEU A 65 17.81 11.18 7.21
N MET A 66 17.06 11.02 8.32
CA MET A 66 17.49 11.52 9.63
C MET A 66 18.75 10.83 10.13
N LYS A 67 18.91 9.53 9.89
CA LYS A 67 20.10 8.77 10.30
C LYS A 67 21.35 9.12 9.48
N MET A 68 21.19 9.43 8.20
CA MET A 68 22.29 9.81 7.30
C MET A 68 22.63 11.31 7.35
N ARG A 69 21.81 12.12 8.01
CA ARG A 69 22.14 13.52 8.26
C ARG A 69 23.37 13.61 9.15
N LYS A 70 24.48 14.10 8.60
CA LYS A 70 25.67 14.45 9.38
C LYS A 70 25.29 15.51 10.42
N PRO A 71 25.81 15.44 11.65
CA PRO A 71 25.63 16.51 12.62
C PRO A 71 26.17 17.81 12.02
N LYS A 72 25.39 18.89 12.09
CA LYS A 72 25.89 20.21 11.72
C LYS A 72 27.01 20.54 12.70
N GLU A 73 28.21 20.76 12.18
CA GLU A 73 29.31 21.33 12.96
C GLU A 73 28.80 22.62 13.61
N LYS A 74 28.88 22.68 14.94
CA LYS A 74 28.50 23.89 15.67
C LYS A 74 29.42 25.02 15.19
N PRO A 75 28.91 26.23 14.93
CA PRO A 75 29.78 27.38 14.67
C PRO A 75 30.73 27.48 15.85
N GLN A 76 32.03 27.30 15.60
CA GLN A 76 33.05 27.56 16.61
C GLN A 76 32.81 28.98 17.08
N GLU A 77 32.51 29.07 18.37
CA GLU A 77 32.47 30.29 19.16
C GLU A 77 33.75 31.05 18.84
N ALA A 78 33.62 32.12 18.06
CA ALA A 78 34.70 33.03 17.75
C ALA A 78 35.09 33.71 19.07
N ALA A 79 36.14 33.19 19.69
CA ALA A 79 36.85 33.79 20.80
C ALA A 79 37.64 35.01 20.35
#